data_AF-A0A0F8XMN4-F1
#
_entry.id   AF-A0A0F8XMN4-F1
#
_cell.length_a   1.000
_cell.length_b   1.000
_cell.length_c   1.000
_cell.angle_alpha   90.00
_cell.angle_beta   90.00
_cell.angle_gamma   90.00
#
_symmetry.space_group_name_H-M   'P 1'
#
loop_
_entity.id
_entity.type
_entity.pdbx_description
1 polymer ?
#
loop_
_entity_poly.entity_id
_entity_poly.type
_entity_poly.pdbx_seq_one_letter_code
_entity_poly.pdbx_strand_id
1 'polypeptide(L)'
;MKPEHTVKGGVHSLLWAEDNVMATVSRIREDSRYNVHADVSIRLSKSNAPHLHEVRMLLSGTGSRRTVAKELSDRVNSVNWPGIIEDMCVLVIRHHREGEIPVKVSEIEAPPELRYQIHPLLLALQPTLVHGDGGSGKSTLAQYLSVLMDIGMDHNSLRVEPARTLYLDWETDPVDFKQRILAIQKGLEVSNKPDIWYRFCMQPLAGDIEAIQKIVVENEIQALVVDSVGPACGGDLNDAQPIMALFDAVRTLRVTTLLVDH
;
A
#
# COMPACT_ATOMS: atom_id res chain seq x y z
N MET A 1 -15.18 21.58 -16.18
CA MET A 1 -14.28 22.42 -15.35
C MET A 1 -13.25 21.47 -14.75
N LYS A 2 -11.98 21.87 -14.59
CA LYS A 2 -10.96 20.91 -14.13
C LYS A 2 -11.20 20.51 -12.66
N PRO A 3 -11.19 19.22 -12.32
CA PRO A 3 -11.31 18.78 -10.93
C PRO A 3 -10.03 19.08 -10.14
N GLU A 4 -10.15 19.14 -8.83
CA GLU A 4 -9.00 18.98 -7.93
C GLU A 4 -8.56 17.53 -8.00
N HIS A 5 -7.32 17.27 -8.43
CA HIS A 5 -6.77 15.92 -8.61
C HIS A 5 -5.59 15.71 -7.66
N THR A 6 -5.71 14.72 -6.78
CA THR A 6 -4.65 14.30 -5.86
C THR A 6 -4.33 12.83 -6.06
N VAL A 7 -3.06 12.45 -5.84
CA VAL A 7 -2.60 11.07 -5.93
C VAL A 7 -1.87 10.70 -4.64
N LYS A 8 -2.31 9.62 -3.98
CA LYS A 8 -1.67 9.07 -2.78
C LYS A 8 -1.62 7.55 -2.88
N GLY A 9 -0.40 6.99 -2.82
CA GLY A 9 -0.16 5.55 -2.96
C GLY A 9 -0.73 4.94 -4.25
N GLY A 10 -0.75 5.68 -5.37
CA GLY A 10 -1.33 5.16 -6.62
C GLY A 10 -2.87 5.15 -6.68
N VAL A 11 -3.55 5.69 -5.67
CA VAL A 11 -4.99 6.01 -5.73
C VAL A 11 -5.15 7.45 -6.20
N HIS A 12 -5.93 7.65 -7.26
CA HIS A 12 -6.29 8.95 -7.78
C HIS A 12 -7.62 9.39 -7.17
N SER A 13 -7.67 10.57 -6.56
CA SER A 13 -8.88 11.18 -6.04
C SER A 13 -9.15 12.48 -6.80
N LEU A 14 -10.33 12.56 -7.43
CA LEU A 14 -10.76 13.70 -8.24
C LEU A 14 -12.05 14.28 -7.67
N LEU A 15 -12.06 15.58 -7.37
CA LEU A 15 -13.20 16.31 -6.83
C LEU A 15 -13.68 17.38 -7.82
N TRP A 16 -14.92 17.25 -8.28
CA TRP A 16 -15.67 18.29 -8.99
C TRP A 16 -16.57 19.00 -7.96
N ALA A 17 -16.04 20.06 -7.36
CA ALA A 17 -16.70 20.75 -6.23
C ALA A 17 -18.06 21.37 -6.60
N GLU A 18 -18.17 21.92 -7.81
CA GLU A 18 -19.42 22.52 -8.31
C GLU A 18 -20.52 21.49 -8.53
N ASP A 19 -20.16 20.32 -9.07
CA ASP A 19 -21.08 19.21 -9.32
C ASP A 19 -21.35 18.37 -8.05
N ASN A 20 -20.63 18.62 -6.95
CA ASN A 20 -20.59 17.80 -5.74
C ASN A 20 -20.29 16.32 -6.03
N VAL A 21 -19.34 16.04 -6.93
CA VAL A 21 -18.94 14.69 -7.32
C VAL A 21 -17.50 14.42 -6.92
N MET A 22 -17.25 13.25 -6.34
CA MET A 22 -15.93 12.71 -6.07
C MET A 22 -15.77 11.36 -6.78
N ALA A 23 -14.68 11.20 -7.52
CA ALA A 23 -14.28 9.91 -8.08
C ALA A 23 -12.95 9.45 -7.45
N THR A 24 -12.90 8.18 -7.08
CA THR A 24 -11.68 7.50 -6.67
C THR A 24 -11.35 6.43 -7.70
N VAL A 25 -10.12 6.46 -8.23
CA VAL A 25 -9.63 5.51 -9.22
C VAL A 25 -8.39 4.81 -8.68
N SER A 26 -8.42 3.49 -8.62
CA SER A 26 -7.36 2.63 -8.07
C SER A 26 -7.11 1.42 -8.97
N ARG A 27 -6.10 0.59 -8.63
CA ARG A 27 -5.74 -0.62 -9.41
C ARG A 27 -5.54 -0.36 -10.90
N ILE A 28 -4.92 0.78 -11.23
CA ILE A 28 -4.65 1.15 -12.62
C ILE A 28 -3.64 0.16 -13.20
N ARG A 29 -4.03 -0.53 -14.27
CA ARG A 29 -3.18 -1.48 -14.97
C ARG A 29 -3.26 -1.25 -16.46
N GLU A 30 -2.10 -1.11 -17.08
CA GLU A 30 -1.97 -1.09 -18.53
C GLU A 30 -1.60 -2.50 -19.04
N ASP A 31 -2.36 -3.04 -19.99
CA ASP A 31 -2.06 -4.33 -20.60
C ASP A 31 -1.03 -4.20 -21.75
N SER A 32 -0.60 -5.33 -22.32
CA SER A 32 0.36 -5.35 -23.44
C SER A 32 -0.15 -4.71 -24.73
N ARG A 33 -1.45 -4.38 -24.80
CA ARG A 33 -2.10 -3.67 -25.90
C ARG A 33 -2.37 -2.20 -25.57
N TYR A 34 -1.76 -1.67 -24.51
CA TYR A 34 -1.92 -0.29 -24.04
C TYR A 34 -3.35 0.05 -23.58
N ASN A 35 -4.14 -0.96 -23.20
CA ASN A 35 -5.44 -0.76 -22.59
C ASN A 35 -5.28 -0.48 -21.10
N VAL A 36 -5.87 0.62 -20.64
CA VAL A 36 -5.77 1.03 -19.24
C VAL A 36 -7.07 0.66 -18.52
N HIS A 37 -6.97 -0.29 -17.59
CA HIS A 37 -8.07 -0.73 -16.73
C HIS A 37 -7.89 -0.17 -15.32
N ALA A 38 -8.99 0.14 -14.63
CA ALA A 38 -8.95 0.57 -13.23
C ALA A 38 -10.26 0.24 -12.51
N ASP A 39 -10.18 0.17 -11.17
CA ASP A 39 -11.35 0.16 -10.31
C ASP A 39 -11.75 1.61 -10.03
N VAL A 40 -13.03 1.92 -10.22
CA VAL A 40 -13.58 3.28 -10.15
C VAL A 40 -14.76 3.29 -9.19
N SER A 41 -14.69 4.14 -8.17
CA SER A 41 -15.81 4.42 -7.25
C SER A 41 -16.20 5.90 -7.40
N ILE A 42 -17.48 6.16 -7.64
CA ILE A 42 -18.04 7.51 -7.82
C ILE A 42 -19.07 7.76 -6.74
N ARG A 43 -18.94 8.92 -6.09
CA ARG A 43 -19.75 9.31 -4.94
C ARG A 43 -20.13 10.80 -4.97
N LEU A 44 -21.25 11.15 -4.34
CA LEU A 44 -21.62 12.54 -4.04
C LEU A 44 -20.83 13.03 -2.83
N SER A 45 -20.15 14.17 -2.95
CA SER A 45 -19.21 14.66 -1.93
C SER A 45 -19.87 15.21 -0.66
N LYS A 46 -21.15 15.60 -0.71
CA LYS A 46 -21.89 16.22 0.41
C LYS A 46 -23.15 15.46 0.85
N SER A 47 -23.26 14.16 0.56
CA SER A 47 -24.47 13.36 0.84
C SER A 47 -24.28 12.32 1.95
N ASN A 48 -25.33 12.09 2.76
CA ASN A 48 -25.40 11.01 3.76
C ASN A 48 -25.55 9.61 3.14
N ALA A 49 -25.95 9.51 1.88
CA ALA A 49 -25.88 8.28 1.08
C ALA A 49 -25.03 8.58 -0.17
N PRO A 50 -23.70 8.57 -0.03
CA PRO A 50 -22.83 9.18 -1.03
C PRO A 50 -22.56 8.28 -2.23
N HIS A 51 -22.82 6.98 -2.18
CA HIS A 51 -22.40 6.07 -3.24
C HIS A 51 -23.31 6.13 -4.49
N LEU A 52 -22.71 6.35 -5.67
CA LEU A 52 -23.42 6.33 -6.95
C LEU A 52 -23.11 5.10 -7.78
N HIS A 53 -21.84 4.73 -7.90
CA HIS A 53 -21.40 3.63 -8.76
C HIS A 53 -20.02 3.10 -8.36
N GLU A 54 -19.81 1.79 -8.44
CA GLU A 54 -18.51 1.12 -8.28
C GLU A 54 -18.34 0.11 -9.41
N VAL A 55 -17.25 0.21 -10.18
CA VAL A 55 -17.03 -0.67 -11.33
C VAL A 55 -15.55 -0.78 -11.68
N ARG A 56 -15.17 -1.94 -12.21
CA ARG A 56 -13.91 -2.08 -12.94
C ARG A 56 -14.15 -1.70 -14.40
N MET A 57 -13.51 -0.64 -14.87
CA MET A 57 -13.74 -0.11 -16.22
C MET A 57 -12.47 -0.01 -17.07
N LEU A 58 -12.65 -0.04 -18.39
CA LEU A 58 -11.59 0.22 -19.37
C LEU A 58 -11.52 1.74 -19.61
N LEU A 59 -10.60 2.43 -18.93
CA LEU A 59 -10.42 3.87 -19.00
C LEU A 59 -10.06 4.34 -20.41
N SER A 60 -9.27 3.58 -21.18
CA SER A 60 -8.88 3.96 -22.55
C SER A 60 -9.98 3.69 -23.60
N GLY A 61 -11.07 3.02 -23.23
CA GLY A 61 -12.10 2.55 -24.16
C GLY A 61 -13.33 3.45 -24.21
N THR A 62 -13.58 4.08 -25.36
CA THR A 62 -14.72 4.99 -25.58
C THR A 62 -16.08 4.37 -25.24
N GLY A 63 -16.26 3.08 -25.55
CA GLY A 63 -17.50 2.36 -25.23
C GLY A 63 -17.73 2.22 -23.73
N SER A 64 -16.69 1.86 -22.97
CA SER A 64 -16.76 1.72 -21.51
C SER A 64 -17.09 3.06 -20.84
N ARG A 65 -16.47 4.16 -21.29
CA ARG A 65 -16.77 5.52 -20.82
C ARG A 65 -18.24 5.90 -21.03
N ARG A 66 -18.77 5.62 -22.23
CA ARG A 66 -20.17 5.92 -22.58
C ARG A 66 -21.16 5.14 -21.71
N THR A 67 -20.88 3.86 -21.43
CA THR A 67 -21.74 3.03 -20.58
C THR A 67 -21.82 3.58 -19.15
N VAL A 68 -20.68 3.86 -18.52
CA VAL A 68 -20.64 4.39 -17.15
C VAL A 68 -21.30 5.77 -17.08
N ALA A 69 -21.02 6.66 -18.03
CA ALA A 69 -21.64 7.99 -18.08
C ALA A 69 -23.18 7.90 -18.23
N LYS A 70 -23.68 6.95 -19.02
CA LYS A 70 -25.12 6.72 -19.17
C LYS A 70 -25.75 6.23 -17.86
N GLU A 71 -25.18 5.22 -17.23
CA GLU A 71 -25.70 4.68 -15.97
C GLU A 71 -25.74 5.73 -14.85
N LEU A 72 -24.75 6.62 -14.79
CA LEU A 72 -24.75 7.73 -13.84
C LEU A 72 -25.79 8.80 -14.19
N SER A 73 -25.98 9.10 -15.48
CA SER A 73 -27.01 10.04 -15.96
C SER A 73 -28.41 9.56 -15.64
N ASP A 74 -28.66 8.26 -15.71
CA ASP A 74 -29.94 7.65 -15.35
C ASP A 74 -30.22 7.75 -13.83
N ARG A 75 -29.18 7.90 -12.99
CA ARG A 75 -29.29 8.07 -11.53
C ARG A 75 -29.39 9.54 -11.09
N VAL A 76 -28.58 10.40 -11.69
CA VAL A 76 -28.50 11.84 -11.38
C VAL A 76 -28.39 12.62 -12.68
N ASN A 77 -29.49 13.23 -13.12
CA ASN A 77 -29.53 13.93 -14.41
C ASN A 77 -29.03 15.38 -14.37
N SER A 78 -28.77 15.94 -13.18
CA SER A 78 -28.33 17.32 -12.99
C SER A 78 -26.84 17.54 -13.25
N VAL A 79 -26.08 16.48 -13.52
CA VAL A 79 -24.62 16.50 -13.66
C VAL A 79 -24.23 16.09 -15.08
N ASN A 80 -23.22 16.76 -15.64
CA ASN A 80 -22.65 16.41 -16.95
C ASN A 80 -21.72 15.19 -16.84
N TRP A 81 -22.28 13.99 -16.65
CA TRP A 81 -21.51 12.76 -16.53
C TRP A 81 -20.60 12.44 -17.72
N PRO A 82 -21.01 12.66 -18.98
CA PRO A 82 -20.09 12.48 -20.11
C PRO A 82 -18.81 13.31 -19.97
N GLY A 83 -18.93 14.56 -19.52
CA GLY A 83 -17.79 15.44 -19.26
C GLY A 83 -16.93 14.96 -18.08
N ILE A 84 -17.56 14.62 -16.94
CA ILE A 84 -16.85 14.14 -15.74
C ILE A 84 -16.07 12.86 -16.03
N ILE A 85 -16.69 11.88 -16.69
CA ILE A 85 -16.04 10.59 -16.99
C ILE A 85 -14.90 10.78 -17.99
N GLU A 86 -15.06 11.67 -18.98
CA GLU A 86 -13.97 11.98 -19.92
C GLU A 86 -12.80 12.64 -19.20
N ASP A 87 -13.06 13.69 -18.41
CA ASP A 87 -12.03 14.40 -17.63
C ASP A 87 -11.29 13.43 -16.68
N MET A 88 -12.04 12.57 -15.97
CA MET A 88 -11.49 11.55 -15.09
C MET A 88 -10.54 10.61 -15.84
N CYS A 89 -11.00 10.01 -16.94
CA CYS A 89 -10.21 9.04 -17.68
C CYS A 89 -8.93 9.67 -18.27
N VAL A 90 -9.04 10.89 -18.82
CA VAL A 90 -7.90 11.58 -19.42
C VAL A 90 -6.85 11.94 -18.38
N LEU A 91 -7.25 12.51 -17.24
CA LEU A 91 -6.32 12.91 -16.18
C LEU A 91 -5.61 11.70 -15.57
N VAL A 92 -6.36 10.63 -15.29
CA VAL A 92 -5.79 9.40 -14.73
C VAL A 92 -4.82 8.74 -15.70
N ILE A 93 -5.20 8.56 -16.98
CA ILE A 93 -4.31 7.94 -17.98
C ILE A 93 -3.05 8.77 -18.19
N ARG A 94 -3.18 10.10 -18.29
CA ARG A 94 -2.02 10.98 -18.48
C ARG A 94 -1.05 10.85 -17.32
N HIS A 95 -1.53 11.02 -16.09
CA HIS A 95 -0.69 10.92 -14.91
C HIS A 95 -0.10 9.51 -14.74
N HIS A 96 -0.85 8.45 -15.07
CA HIS A 96 -0.32 7.09 -15.03
C HIS A 96 0.88 6.89 -15.97
N ARG A 97 0.82 7.49 -17.17
CA ARG A 97 1.86 7.35 -18.20
C ARG A 97 3.03 8.32 -18.06
N GLU A 98 2.82 9.47 -17.41
CA GLU A 98 3.89 10.45 -17.16
C GLU A 98 4.99 9.88 -16.24
N GLY A 99 4.65 8.93 -15.36
CA GLY A 99 5.61 8.33 -14.43
C GLY A 99 6.17 9.34 -13.42
N GLU A 100 7.30 9.00 -12.80
CA GLU A 100 8.01 9.93 -11.90
C GLU A 100 8.84 10.91 -12.73
N ILE A 101 8.82 12.20 -12.34
CA ILE A 101 9.60 13.24 -13.03
C ILE A 101 11.09 12.94 -12.83
N PRO A 102 11.88 12.79 -13.90
CA PRO A 102 13.31 12.56 -13.75
C PRO A 102 13.97 13.79 -13.11
N VAL A 103 14.67 13.56 -12.00
CA VAL A 103 15.50 14.57 -11.32
C VAL A 103 16.97 14.31 -11.63
N LYS A 104 17.78 15.37 -11.78
CA LYS A 104 19.23 15.17 -11.90
C LYS A 104 19.78 14.79 -10.54
N VAL A 105 20.57 13.72 -10.49
CA VAL A 105 21.21 13.28 -9.23
C VAL A 105 22.03 14.38 -8.58
N SER A 106 22.68 15.24 -9.37
CA SER A 106 23.44 16.41 -8.87
C SER A 106 22.59 17.47 -8.17
N GLU A 107 21.28 17.46 -8.38
CA GLU A 107 20.31 18.38 -7.77
C GLU A 107 19.61 17.76 -6.55
N ILE A 108 19.90 16.50 -6.23
CA ILE A 108 19.36 15.82 -5.04
C ILE A 108 20.25 16.16 -3.85
N GLU A 109 19.67 16.78 -2.83
CA GLU A 109 20.32 16.91 -1.52
C GLU A 109 20.42 15.53 -0.85
N ALA A 110 21.63 14.99 -0.80
CA ALA A 110 21.90 13.73 -0.13
C ALA A 110 22.23 13.96 1.35
N PRO A 111 21.60 13.24 2.29
CA PRO A 111 22.04 13.24 3.68
C PRO A 111 23.47 12.69 3.80
N PRO A 112 24.22 13.06 4.87
CA PRO A 112 25.60 12.62 5.05
C PRO A 112 25.75 11.10 5.23
N GLU A 113 24.69 10.41 5.66
CA GLU A 113 24.64 8.96 5.84
C GLU A 113 23.37 8.38 5.21
N LEU A 114 23.41 7.08 4.91
CA LEU A 114 22.22 6.33 4.54
C LEU A 114 21.19 6.40 5.68
N ARG A 115 19.92 6.57 5.32
CA ARG A 115 18.83 6.56 6.31
C ARG A 115 18.46 5.12 6.61
N TYR A 116 18.46 4.78 7.90
CA TYR A 116 18.02 3.48 8.40
C TYR A 116 16.77 3.67 9.25
N GLN A 117 15.85 2.70 9.16
CA GLN A 117 14.82 2.53 10.18
C GLN A 117 15.40 1.80 11.40
N ILE A 118 16.26 0.81 11.15
CA ILE A 118 17.04 0.12 12.17
C ILE A 118 18.46 -0.01 11.62
N HIS A 119 19.41 0.73 12.13
CA HIS A 119 20.81 0.59 11.72
C HIS A 119 21.44 -0.62 12.41
N PRO A 120 22.20 -1.48 11.70
CA PRO A 120 22.53 -1.45 10.27
C PRO A 120 21.63 -2.34 9.38
N LEU A 121 20.51 -2.84 9.92
CA LEU A 121 19.73 -3.91 9.30
C LEU A 121 18.69 -3.42 8.29
N LEU A 122 17.87 -2.44 8.64
CA LEU A 122 16.74 -1.97 7.83
C LEU A 122 17.01 -0.58 7.29
N LEU A 123 17.25 -0.47 5.98
CA LEU A 123 17.29 0.82 5.29
C LEU A 123 15.89 1.43 5.26
N ALA A 124 15.80 2.73 5.55
CA ALA A 124 14.53 3.44 5.56
C ALA A 124 13.91 3.47 4.16
N LEU A 125 12.60 3.23 4.08
CA LEU A 125 11.81 3.24 2.83
C LEU A 125 12.27 2.21 1.78
N GLN A 126 12.96 1.15 2.21
CA GLN A 126 13.44 0.07 1.35
C GLN A 126 12.95 -1.29 1.89
N PRO A 127 12.72 -2.28 1.00
CA PRO A 127 12.51 -3.65 1.42
C PRO A 127 13.83 -4.30 1.83
N THR A 128 13.82 -5.04 2.94
CA THR A 128 14.92 -5.89 3.41
C THR A 128 14.40 -7.32 3.53
N LEU A 129 15.12 -8.29 2.95
CA LEU A 129 14.76 -9.71 3.00
C LEU A 129 15.67 -10.45 3.98
N VAL A 130 15.07 -11.18 4.91
CA VAL A 130 15.76 -12.12 5.79
C VAL A 130 15.34 -13.53 5.42
N HIS A 131 16.30 -14.31 4.94
CA HIS A 131 16.10 -15.69 4.51
C HIS A 131 16.85 -16.67 5.42
N GLY A 132 16.30 -17.87 5.59
CA GLY A 132 17.01 -19.01 6.18
C GLY A 132 16.06 -20.10 6.65
N ASP A 133 16.61 -21.26 6.99
CA ASP A 133 15.85 -22.49 7.24
C ASP A 133 14.68 -22.34 8.23
N GLY A 134 13.67 -23.21 8.11
CA GLY A 134 12.59 -23.34 9.08
C GLY A 134 13.11 -23.50 10.52
N GLY A 135 12.46 -22.82 11.47
CA GLY A 135 12.85 -22.88 12.89
C GLY A 135 14.10 -22.08 13.29
N SER A 136 14.74 -21.34 12.37
CA SER A 136 15.92 -20.50 12.67
C SER A 136 15.64 -19.23 13.49
N GLY A 137 14.38 -18.96 13.85
CA GLY A 137 13.99 -17.82 14.68
C GLY A 137 13.74 -16.50 13.93
N LYS A 138 13.64 -16.51 12.60
CA LYS A 138 13.40 -15.29 11.78
C LYS A 138 12.13 -14.55 12.17
N SER A 139 11.00 -15.24 12.36
CA SER A 139 9.75 -14.62 12.82
C SER A 139 9.90 -14.02 14.21
N THR A 140 10.66 -14.66 15.11
CA THR A 140 10.99 -14.09 16.43
C THR A 140 11.86 -12.85 16.30
N LEU A 141 12.85 -12.85 15.40
CA LEU A 141 13.67 -11.68 15.09
C LEU A 141 12.79 -10.54 14.54
N ALA A 142 11.90 -10.82 13.60
CA ALA A 142 11.01 -9.84 13.01
C ALA A 142 10.05 -9.22 14.04
N GLN A 143 9.48 -10.04 14.93
CA GLN A 143 8.67 -9.57 16.06
C GLN A 143 9.49 -8.72 17.03
N TYR A 144 10.72 -9.11 17.32
CA TYR A 144 11.63 -8.34 18.18
C TYR A 144 11.93 -6.97 17.58
N LEU A 145 12.28 -6.90 16.28
CA LEU A 145 12.51 -5.64 15.59
C LEU A 145 11.25 -4.77 15.54
N SER A 146 10.06 -5.38 15.42
CA SER A 146 8.78 -4.67 15.46
C SER A 146 8.55 -4.00 16.82
N VAL A 147 8.87 -4.69 17.92
CA VAL A 147 8.77 -4.13 19.27
C VAL A 147 9.74 -2.96 19.46
N LEU A 148 10.98 -3.09 18.98
CA LEU A 148 11.95 -1.99 19.07
C LEU A 148 11.49 -0.75 18.30
N MET A 149 10.99 -0.91 17.07
CA MET A 149 10.50 0.19 16.25
C MET A 149 9.28 0.88 16.89
N ASP A 150 8.33 0.09 17.38
CA ASP A 150 7.10 0.62 17.97
C ASP A 150 7.36 1.43 19.25
N ILE A 151 8.26 0.92 20.10
CA ILE A 151 8.64 1.61 21.35
C ILE A 151 9.67 2.73 21.11
N GLY A 152 10.43 2.66 20.01
CA GLY A 152 11.55 3.57 19.75
C GLY A 152 12.75 3.30 20.64
N MET A 153 13.15 2.03 20.77
CA MET A 153 14.21 1.60 21.69
C MET A 153 15.45 1.08 20.93
N ASP A 154 16.59 1.71 21.19
CA ASP A 154 17.90 1.16 20.82
C ASP A 154 18.21 -0.07 21.67
N HIS A 155 18.70 -1.15 21.05
CA HIS A 155 19.05 -2.37 21.78
C HIS A 155 20.07 -3.21 21.02
N ASN A 156 21.01 -3.85 21.72
CA ASN A 156 22.05 -4.71 21.13
C ASN A 156 22.82 -4.06 19.96
N SER A 157 23.22 -2.79 20.09
CA SER A 157 23.88 -1.98 19.05
C SER A 157 23.02 -1.68 17.82
N LEU A 158 21.72 -2.02 17.85
CA LEU A 158 20.75 -1.55 16.88
C LEU A 158 20.31 -0.15 17.27
N ARG A 159 20.52 0.81 16.36
CA ARG A 159 19.96 2.16 16.50
C ARG A 159 18.62 2.20 15.77
N VAL A 160 17.57 2.62 16.45
CA VAL A 160 16.19 2.45 16.00
C VAL A 160 15.51 3.80 15.89
N GLU A 161 15.04 4.11 14.69
CA GLU A 161 14.09 5.19 14.50
C GLU A 161 12.69 4.67 14.90
N PRO A 162 11.93 5.38 15.74
CA PRO A 162 10.58 4.98 16.08
C PRO A 162 9.68 4.92 14.85
N ALA A 163 8.84 3.89 14.76
CA ALA A 163 7.90 3.71 13.65
C ALA A 163 6.64 2.96 14.07
N ARG A 164 5.48 3.48 13.63
CA ARG A 164 4.21 2.74 13.69
C ARG A 164 4.33 1.51 12.79
N THR A 165 4.25 0.33 13.39
CA THR A 165 4.56 -0.93 12.71
C THR A 165 3.29 -1.73 12.40
N LEU A 166 3.19 -2.25 11.18
CA LEU A 166 2.18 -3.22 10.76
C LEU A 166 2.82 -4.58 10.50
N TYR A 167 2.33 -5.61 11.18
CA TYR A 167 2.72 -7.00 10.99
C TYR A 167 1.64 -7.74 10.20
N LEU A 168 2.00 -8.21 9.01
CA LEU A 168 1.16 -9.04 8.17
C LEU A 168 1.61 -10.51 8.30
N ASP A 169 0.71 -11.36 8.76
CA ASP A 169 1.00 -12.74 9.16
C ASP A 169 0.21 -13.75 8.32
N TRP A 170 0.93 -14.64 7.63
CA TRP A 170 0.39 -15.78 6.87
C TRP A 170 0.67 -17.12 7.54
N GLU A 171 1.46 -17.17 8.60
CA GLU A 171 2.02 -18.41 9.15
C GLU A 171 1.38 -18.81 10.48
N THR A 172 1.02 -17.84 11.32
CA THR A 172 0.54 -18.10 12.68
C THR A 172 -0.78 -17.39 12.97
N ASP A 173 -1.24 -17.52 14.21
CA ASP A 173 -2.48 -16.96 14.68
C ASP A 173 -2.23 -15.80 15.66
N PRO A 174 -3.19 -14.86 15.82
CA PRO A 174 -2.99 -13.66 16.62
C PRO A 174 -2.67 -13.93 18.09
N VAL A 175 -3.09 -15.07 18.65
CA VAL A 175 -2.82 -15.42 20.06
C VAL A 175 -1.35 -15.75 20.22
N ASP A 176 -0.80 -16.61 19.37
CA ASP A 176 0.61 -16.99 19.37
C ASP A 176 1.52 -15.78 19.11
N PHE A 177 1.15 -14.93 18.14
CA PHE A 177 1.81 -13.65 17.90
C PHE A 177 1.86 -12.80 19.17
N LYS A 178 0.72 -12.59 19.83
CA LYS A 178 0.63 -11.77 21.03
C LYS A 178 1.46 -12.34 22.19
N GLN A 179 1.45 -13.66 22.39
CA GLN A 179 2.25 -14.28 23.44
C GLN A 179 3.76 -14.04 23.24
N ARG A 180 4.24 -14.13 22.00
CA ARG A 180 5.65 -13.84 21.68
C ARG A 180 5.99 -12.37 21.86
N ILE A 181 5.12 -11.44 21.46
CA ILE A 181 5.30 -10.00 21.72
C ILE A 181 5.40 -9.72 23.23
N LEU A 182 4.53 -10.34 24.06
CA LEU A 182 4.61 -10.19 25.51
C LEU A 182 5.89 -10.78 26.10
N ALA A 183 6.37 -11.92 25.57
CA ALA A 183 7.63 -12.51 25.99
C ALA A 183 8.83 -11.61 25.64
N ILE A 184 8.84 -11.02 24.45
CA ILE A 184 9.84 -10.05 24.01
C ILE A 184 9.79 -8.81 24.89
N GLN A 185 8.60 -8.24 25.10
CA GLN A 185 8.40 -7.08 25.97
C GLN A 185 8.98 -7.33 27.38
N LYS A 186 8.67 -8.49 27.96
CA LYS A 186 9.21 -8.91 29.26
C LYS A 186 10.74 -9.04 29.22
N GLY A 187 11.29 -9.64 28.17
CA GLY A 187 12.73 -9.80 27.99
C GLY A 187 13.48 -8.47 27.82
N LEU A 188 12.82 -7.44 27.29
CA LEU A 188 13.35 -6.08 27.15
C LEU A 188 13.12 -5.21 28.40
N GLU A 189 12.42 -5.73 29.40
CA GLU A 189 12.09 -5.01 30.64
C GLU A 189 11.35 -3.68 30.42
N VAL A 190 10.59 -3.57 29.33
CA VAL A 190 9.83 -2.35 28.99
C VAL A 190 8.41 -2.40 29.55
N SER A 191 8.02 -1.33 30.25
CA SER A 191 6.70 -1.19 30.87
C SER A 191 5.59 -0.85 29.87
N ASN A 192 5.94 -0.13 28.80
CA ASN A 192 5.02 0.23 27.73
C ASN A 192 4.65 -1.02 26.92
N LYS A 193 3.35 -1.23 26.71
CA LYS A 193 2.86 -2.28 25.83
C LYS A 193 3.07 -1.82 24.38
N PRO A 194 3.72 -2.63 23.53
CA PRO A 194 3.80 -2.33 22.10
C PRO A 194 2.38 -2.26 21.49
N ASP A 195 2.13 -1.23 20.67
CA ASP A 195 0.89 -0.98 19.93
C ASP A 195 1.05 -1.32 18.44
N ILE A 196 1.61 -2.50 18.19
CA ILE A 196 1.87 -3.02 16.84
C ILE A 196 0.56 -3.41 16.18
N TRP A 197 0.29 -2.88 14.99
CA TRP A 197 -0.83 -3.30 14.17
C TRP A 197 -0.59 -4.71 13.65
N TYR A 198 -1.58 -5.59 13.80
CA TYR A 198 -1.50 -6.97 13.35
C TYR A 198 -2.63 -7.27 12.37
N ARG A 199 -2.32 -8.01 11.30
CA ARG A 199 -3.31 -8.56 10.40
C ARG A 199 -2.94 -9.98 9.99
N PHE A 200 -3.85 -10.91 10.26
CA PHE A 200 -3.80 -12.24 9.66
C PHE A 200 -4.20 -12.15 8.18
N CYS A 201 -3.41 -12.79 7.32
CA CYS A 201 -3.51 -12.71 5.87
C CYS A 201 -3.67 -14.11 5.26
N MET A 202 -4.59 -14.20 4.29
CA MET A 202 -4.92 -15.47 3.60
C MET A 202 -4.67 -15.40 2.09
N GLN A 203 -4.72 -14.19 1.52
CA GLN A 203 -4.52 -13.96 0.09
C GLN A 203 -3.09 -13.52 -0.17
N PRO A 204 -2.53 -13.71 -1.37
CA PRO A 204 -1.25 -13.14 -1.74
C PRO A 204 -1.24 -11.61 -1.57
N LEU A 205 -0.10 -11.05 -1.16
CA LEU A 205 0.04 -9.62 -0.85
C LEU A 205 -0.38 -8.74 -2.04
N ALA A 206 0.02 -9.10 -3.26
CA ALA A 206 -0.35 -8.37 -4.46
C ALA A 206 -1.86 -8.36 -4.73
N GLY A 207 -2.58 -9.42 -4.33
CA GLY A 207 -4.04 -9.50 -4.46
C GLY A 207 -4.79 -8.64 -3.44
N ASP A 208 -4.18 -8.40 -2.29
CA ASP A 208 -4.79 -7.69 -1.15
C ASP A 208 -4.20 -6.29 -0.90
N ILE A 209 -3.40 -5.81 -1.87
CA ILE A 209 -2.58 -4.61 -1.71
C ILE A 209 -3.41 -3.35 -1.39
N GLU A 210 -4.62 -3.22 -1.93
CA GLU A 210 -5.48 -2.07 -1.64
C GLU A 210 -5.93 -2.00 -0.19
N ALA A 211 -6.32 -3.13 0.40
CA ALA A 211 -6.75 -3.17 1.79
C ALA A 211 -5.56 -2.90 2.71
N ILE A 212 -4.38 -3.45 2.38
CA ILE A 212 -3.14 -3.18 3.10
C ILE A 212 -2.78 -1.70 3.02
N GLN A 213 -2.82 -1.12 1.82
CA GLN A 213 -2.52 0.30 1.61
C GLN A 213 -3.48 1.21 2.36
N LYS A 214 -4.78 0.86 2.42
CA LYS A 214 -5.76 1.57 3.22
C LYS A 214 -5.37 1.55 4.71
N ILE A 215 -4.99 0.39 5.26
CA ILE A 215 -4.50 0.28 6.64
C ILE A 215 -3.24 1.14 6.84
N VAL A 216 -2.30 1.11 5.90
CA VAL A 216 -1.06 1.90 5.96
C VAL A 216 -1.36 3.38 6.04
N VAL A 217 -2.28 3.89 5.21
CA VAL A 217 -2.65 5.31 5.19
C VAL A 217 -3.46 5.71 6.43
N GLU A 218 -4.49 4.93 6.79
CA GLU A 218 -5.40 5.27 7.89
C GLU A 218 -4.70 5.24 9.25
N ASN A 219 -3.70 4.37 9.42
CA ASN A 219 -2.99 4.19 10.69
C ASN A 219 -1.57 4.77 10.66
N GLU A 220 -1.23 5.52 9.61
CA GLU A 220 0.06 6.19 9.43
C GLU A 220 1.25 5.24 9.64
N ILE A 221 1.15 4.03 9.08
CA ILE A 221 2.18 3.01 9.21
C ILE A 221 3.46 3.47 8.53
N GLN A 222 4.60 3.27 9.19
CA GLN A 222 5.93 3.66 8.73
C GLN A 222 6.83 2.45 8.48
N ALA A 223 6.56 1.33 9.15
CA ALA A 223 7.25 0.06 8.97
C ALA A 223 6.27 -1.10 8.77
N LEU A 224 6.56 -1.97 7.81
CA LEU A 224 5.77 -3.16 7.49
C LEU A 224 6.61 -4.42 7.69
N VAL A 225 6.03 -5.46 8.27
CA VAL A 225 6.59 -6.82 8.28
C VAL A 225 5.69 -7.75 7.49
N VAL A 226 6.27 -8.55 6.61
CA VAL A 226 5.61 -9.63 5.87
C VAL A 226 6.21 -10.96 6.33
N ASP A 227 5.41 -11.75 7.04
CA ASP A 227 5.81 -13.05 7.56
C ASP A 227 4.77 -14.12 7.15
N SER A 228 5.04 -15.01 6.19
CA SER A 228 6.28 -15.17 5.42
C SER A 228 6.08 -14.89 3.93
N VAL A 229 7.20 -14.72 3.21
CA VAL A 229 7.25 -14.39 1.78
C VAL A 229 6.65 -15.49 0.92
N GLY A 230 6.85 -16.77 1.25
CA GLY A 230 6.30 -17.91 0.50
C GLY A 230 4.79 -17.79 0.21
N PRO A 231 3.92 -17.82 1.23
CA PRO A 231 2.48 -17.65 1.06
C PRO A 231 2.09 -16.25 0.60
N ALA A 232 2.81 -15.20 1.02
CA ALA A 232 2.53 -13.83 0.59
C ALA A 232 2.78 -13.60 -0.91
N CYS A 233 3.71 -14.35 -1.51
CA CYS A 233 4.04 -14.28 -2.93
C CYS A 233 2.90 -14.84 -3.80
N GLY A 234 2.21 -15.88 -3.33
CA GLY A 234 1.06 -16.47 -4.04
C GLY A 234 1.44 -17.33 -5.25
N GLY A 235 2.65 -17.86 -5.29
CA GLY A 235 3.17 -18.73 -6.35
C GLY A 235 4.50 -19.37 -5.97
N ASP A 236 5.14 -20.04 -6.93
CA ASP A 236 6.48 -20.61 -6.72
C ASP A 236 7.52 -19.50 -6.55
N LEU A 237 8.33 -19.57 -5.50
CA LEU A 237 9.43 -18.63 -5.24
C LEU A 237 10.59 -18.79 -6.22
N ASN A 238 10.60 -19.83 -7.06
CA ASN A 238 11.56 -19.98 -8.15
C ASN A 238 11.09 -19.28 -9.44
N ASP A 239 9.81 -18.90 -9.51
CA ASP A 239 9.26 -18.19 -10.66
C ASP A 239 9.43 -16.68 -10.52
N ALA A 240 9.93 -16.04 -11.58
CA ALA A 240 10.14 -14.60 -11.58
C ALA A 240 8.83 -13.78 -11.47
N GLN A 241 7.73 -14.29 -12.01
CA GLN A 241 6.46 -13.54 -12.10
C GLN A 241 5.82 -13.28 -10.72
N PRO A 242 5.61 -14.29 -9.84
CA PRO A 242 5.09 -14.05 -8.49
C PRO A 242 5.99 -13.14 -7.66
N ILE A 243 7.31 -13.33 -7.75
CA ILE A 243 8.29 -12.50 -7.02
C ILE A 243 8.19 -11.04 -7.45
N MET A 244 8.14 -10.78 -8.76
CA MET A 244 7.97 -9.41 -9.28
C MET A 244 6.67 -8.78 -8.76
N ALA A 245 5.56 -9.53 -8.78
CA ALA A 245 4.28 -9.04 -8.27
C ALA A 245 4.34 -8.68 -6.77
N LEU A 246 5.02 -9.49 -5.95
CA LEU A 246 5.24 -9.21 -4.54
C LEU A 246 6.03 -7.91 -4.34
N PHE A 247 7.20 -7.80 -4.98
CA PHE A 247 8.07 -6.63 -4.81
C PHE A 247 7.46 -5.36 -5.38
N ASP A 248 6.73 -5.44 -6.49
CA ASP A 248 6.01 -4.30 -7.04
C ASP A 248 4.92 -3.81 -6.09
N ALA A 249 4.15 -4.72 -5.50
CA ALA A 249 3.15 -4.38 -4.49
C ALA A 249 3.79 -3.78 -3.22
N VAL A 250 4.91 -4.33 -2.73
CA VAL A 250 5.64 -3.75 -1.59
C VAL A 250 6.12 -2.32 -1.89
N ARG A 251 6.61 -2.05 -3.11
CA ARG A 251 7.08 -0.72 -3.51
C ARG A 251 5.97 0.33 -3.55
N THR A 252 4.72 -0.05 -3.83
CA THR A 252 3.60 0.93 -3.86
C THR A 252 3.27 1.49 -2.47
N LEU A 253 3.60 0.75 -1.40
CA LEU A 253 3.29 1.14 -0.02
C LEU A 253 4.17 2.30 0.47
N ARG A 254 5.37 2.48 -0.10
CA ARG A 254 6.32 3.56 0.25
C ARG A 254 6.66 3.65 1.75
N VAL A 255 6.80 2.48 2.40
CA VAL A 255 7.21 2.34 3.81
C VAL A 255 8.44 1.45 3.91
N THR A 256 9.12 1.46 5.06
CA THR A 256 10.19 0.48 5.32
C THR A 256 9.58 -0.90 5.44
N THR A 257 10.13 -1.92 4.76
CA THR A 257 9.55 -3.27 4.77
C THR A 257 10.57 -4.32 5.15
N LEU A 258 10.23 -5.19 6.09
CA LEU A 258 10.95 -6.42 6.41
C LEU A 258 10.19 -7.62 5.86
N LEU A 259 10.84 -8.39 5.00
CA LEU A 259 10.33 -9.60 4.39
C LEU A 259 11.01 -10.81 5.06
N VAL A 260 10.23 -11.74 5.58
CA VAL A 260 10.72 -12.97 6.21
C VAL A 260 10.50 -14.14 5.25
N ASP A 261 11.57 -14.84 4.86
CA ASP A 261 11.52 -15.94 3.91
C ASP A 261 12.22 -17.19 4.46
N HIS A 262 11.72 -18.37 4.06
CA HIS A 262 12.11 -19.69 4.57
C HIS A 262 13.06 -20.42 3.64
#